data_AF-A0A6N2Z6I1-F1
#
_entry.id   AF-A0A6N2Z6I1-F1
#
_cell.length_a   1.000
_cell.length_b   1.000
_cell.length_c   1.000
_cell.angle_alpha   90.00
_cell.angle_beta   90.00
_cell.angle_gamma   90.00
#
_symmetry.space_group_name_H-M   'P 1'
#
loop_
_entity.id
_entity.type
_entity.pdbx_description
1 polymer ?
#
loop_
_entity_poly.entity_id
_entity_poly.type
_entity_poly.pdbx_seq_one_letter_code
_entity_poly.pdbx_strand_id
1 'polypeptide(L)'
;MSTATKLTAEQIENLAKEIREFLLDHGLWQDVDIYFNGKKYTSYDPENGEYYYNDREHLIEVADQPEKHFEYVNPEHILSMSFEGPVCEMLYYGILPSVRKEFDKIFERYGLYYEFGHHWNFSCYYI
;
A
#
# COMPACT_ATOMS: atom_id res chain seq x y z
N MET A 1 27.95 4.51 9.55
CA MET A 1 26.58 4.39 9.01
C MET A 1 26.10 3.00 9.37
N SER A 2 25.08 2.88 10.21
CA SER A 2 24.45 1.58 10.45
C SER A 2 23.76 1.20 9.15
N THR A 3 24.17 0.10 8.52
CA THR A 3 23.36 -0.53 7.49
C THR A 3 22.09 -1.00 8.18
N ALA A 4 21.00 -0.24 8.06
CA ALA A 4 19.69 -0.74 8.42
C ALA A 4 19.51 -2.08 7.71
N THR A 5 19.19 -3.13 8.47
CA THR A 5 18.95 -4.45 7.89
C THR A 5 17.71 -4.33 7.00
N LYS A 6 17.90 -4.50 5.69
CA LYS A 6 16.80 -4.50 4.73
C LYS A 6 15.78 -5.57 5.11
N LEU A 7 14.50 -5.26 4.91
CA LEU A 7 13.43 -6.20 5.14
C LEU A 7 13.58 -7.42 4.23
N THR A 8 13.27 -8.61 4.75
CA THR A 8 13.11 -9.80 3.93
C THR A 8 11.82 -9.73 3.11
N ALA A 9 11.72 -10.55 2.06
CA ALA A 9 10.48 -10.69 1.30
C ALA A 9 9.28 -11.02 2.20
N GLU A 10 9.46 -11.92 3.18
CA GLU A 10 8.42 -12.28 4.16
C GLU A 10 7.99 -11.09 5.03
N GLN A 11 8.94 -10.25 5.48
CA GLN A 11 8.60 -9.04 6.22
C GLN A 11 7.83 -8.04 5.37
N ILE A 12 8.18 -7.92 4.08
CA ILE A 12 7.45 -7.09 3.11
C ILE A 12 6.02 -7.63 2.89
N GLU A 13 5.84 -8.96 2.80
CA GLU A 13 4.49 -9.55 2.70
C GLU A 13 3.65 -9.28 3.94
N ASN A 14 4.26 -9.39 5.13
CA ASN A 14 3.58 -9.08 6.39
C ASN A 14 3.18 -7.60 6.46
N LEU A 15 4.05 -6.68 6.01
CA LEU A 15 3.72 -5.26 5.90
C LEU A 15 2.53 -5.03 4.95
N ALA A 16 2.57 -5.60 3.74
CA ALA A 16 1.48 -5.44 2.76
C ALA A 16 0.15 -5.98 3.30
N LYS A 17 0.18 -7.13 3.98
CA LYS A 17 -1.00 -7.71 4.64
C LYS A 17 -1.50 -6.81 5.75
N GLU A 18 -0.63 -6.30 6.62
CA GLU A 18 -1.02 -5.42 7.73
C GLU A 18 -1.66 -4.12 7.23
N ILE A 19 -1.12 -3.52 6.17
CA ILE A 19 -1.71 -2.37 5.49
C ILE A 19 -3.12 -2.74 4.97
N ARG A 20 -3.27 -3.84 4.24
CA ARG A 20 -4.57 -4.27 3.71
C ARG A 20 -5.60 -4.50 4.81
N GLU A 21 -5.25 -5.25 5.86
CA GLU A 21 -6.17 -5.52 6.97
C GLU A 21 -6.55 -4.23 7.70
N PHE A 22 -5.59 -3.30 7.89
CA PHE A 22 -5.87 -1.98 8.45
C PHE A 22 -6.89 -1.21 7.60
N LEU A 23 -6.71 -1.20 6.27
CA LEU A 23 -7.66 -0.53 5.37
C LEU A 23 -9.05 -1.18 5.43
N LEU A 24 -9.12 -2.51 5.45
CA LEU A 24 -10.39 -3.25 5.58
C LEU A 24 -11.09 -2.95 6.92
N ASP A 25 -10.36 -2.96 8.03
CA ASP A 25 -10.91 -2.68 9.38
C ASP A 25 -11.51 -1.27 9.48
N HIS A 26 -11.00 -0.32 8.68
CA HIS A 26 -11.46 1.07 8.66
C HIS A 26 -12.42 1.39 7.50
N GLY A 27 -12.79 0.41 6.67
CA GLY A 27 -13.67 0.63 5.52
C GLY A 27 -13.01 1.43 4.38
N LEU A 28 -11.69 1.42 4.29
CA LEU A 28 -10.88 2.20 3.35
C LEU A 28 -10.41 1.39 2.12
N TRP A 29 -10.72 0.09 2.03
CA TRP A 29 -10.30 -0.77 0.91
C TRP A 29 -11.20 -0.53 -0.31
N GLN A 30 -10.92 0.54 -1.05
CA GLN A 30 -11.64 0.94 -2.25
C GLN A 30 -10.71 1.63 -3.24
N ASP A 31 -10.62 1.10 -4.46
CA ASP A 31 -9.76 1.60 -5.53
C ASP A 31 -8.29 1.71 -5.08
N VAL A 32 -7.80 0.65 -4.43
CA VAL A 32 -6.45 0.56 -3.86
C VAL A 32 -5.69 -0.60 -4.50
N ASP A 33 -4.45 -0.32 -4.90
CA ASP A 33 -3.45 -1.34 -5.20
C ASP A 33 -2.26 -1.21 -4.24
N ILE A 34 -1.83 -2.33 -3.66
CA ILE A 34 -0.61 -2.43 -2.83
C ILE A 34 0.39 -3.32 -3.56
N TYR A 35 1.45 -2.75 -4.10
CA TYR A 35 2.49 -3.46 -4.86
C TYR A 35 3.68 -3.84 -3.98
N PHE A 36 4.08 -5.10 -4.02
CA PHE A 36 5.18 -5.64 -3.21
C PHE A 36 5.66 -6.97 -3.82
N ASN A 37 6.96 -7.28 -3.71
CA ASN A 37 7.53 -8.57 -4.16
C ASN A 37 7.11 -9.02 -5.60
N GLY A 38 6.92 -8.09 -6.52
CA GLY A 38 6.51 -8.38 -7.91
C GLY A 38 5.06 -8.84 -8.09
N LYS A 39 4.22 -8.58 -7.09
CA LYS A 39 2.78 -8.80 -7.09
C LYS A 39 2.05 -7.61 -6.46
N LYS A 40 0.72 -7.63 -6.48
CA LYS A 40 -0.10 -6.66 -5.78
C LYS A 40 -1.33 -7.27 -5.13
N TYR A 41 -1.78 -6.66 -4.04
CA TYR A 41 -3.19 -6.70 -3.66
C TYR A 41 -3.95 -5.63 -4.41
N THR A 42 -5.17 -5.93 -4.83
CA THR A 42 -6.02 -5.01 -5.59
C THR A 42 -7.49 -5.16 -5.20
N SER A 43 -8.27 -4.09 -5.31
CA SER A 43 -9.73 -4.14 -5.17
C SER A 43 -10.45 -4.55 -6.46
N TYR A 44 -9.73 -4.71 -7.58
CA TYR A 44 -10.29 -5.06 -8.88
C TYR A 44 -9.96 -6.50 -9.26
N ASP A 45 -10.96 -7.29 -9.62
CA ASP A 45 -10.78 -8.66 -10.11
C ASP A 45 -10.62 -8.66 -11.63
N PRO A 46 -9.42 -8.95 -12.16
CA PRO A 46 -9.21 -8.98 -13.61
C PRO A 46 -9.86 -10.18 -14.29
N GLU A 47 -10.26 -11.24 -13.57
CA GLU A 47 -10.90 -12.41 -14.15
C GLU A 47 -12.35 -12.13 -14.58
N ASN A 48 -13.07 -11.33 -13.80
CA ASN A 48 -14.49 -11.05 -14.03
C ASN A 48 -14.80 -9.57 -14.29
N GLY A 49 -13.86 -8.66 -14.03
CA GLY A 49 -14.00 -7.22 -14.26
C GLY A 49 -14.74 -6.46 -13.17
N GLU A 50 -14.98 -7.07 -12.01
CA GLU A 50 -15.72 -6.49 -10.89
C GLU A 50 -14.79 -5.89 -9.83
N TYR A 51 -15.36 -5.01 -9.00
CA TYR A 51 -14.69 -4.41 -7.86
C TYR A 51 -15.23 -4.96 -6.54
N TYR A 52 -14.33 -5.33 -5.64
CA TYR A 52 -14.63 -5.87 -4.32
C TYR A 52 -14.12 -4.92 -3.24
N TYR A 53 -14.99 -3.98 -2.86
CA TYR A 53 -14.67 -2.95 -1.88
C TYR A 53 -15.01 -3.42 -0.47
N ASN A 54 -14.04 -3.27 0.45
CA ASN A 54 -14.19 -3.66 1.87
C ASN A 54 -14.70 -5.10 2.09
N ASP A 55 -14.45 -5.98 1.12
CA ASP A 55 -14.87 -7.38 1.15
C ASP A 55 -13.68 -8.26 1.54
N ARG A 56 -13.66 -8.66 2.82
CA ARG A 56 -12.59 -9.49 3.38
C ARG A 56 -12.62 -10.93 2.85
N GLU A 57 -13.72 -11.38 2.25
CA GLU A 57 -13.84 -12.72 1.69
C GLU A 57 -13.30 -12.78 0.25
N HIS A 58 -13.20 -11.63 -0.43
CA HIS A 58 -12.73 -11.52 -1.82
C HIS A 58 -11.41 -10.76 -1.91
N LEU A 59 -10.35 -11.38 -1.39
CA LEU A 59 -8.99 -10.84 -1.41
C LEU A 59 -8.25 -11.27 -2.68
N ILE A 60 -7.93 -10.29 -3.54
CA ILE A 60 -7.32 -10.54 -4.84
C ILE A 60 -5.82 -10.26 -4.77
N GLU A 61 -5.01 -11.22 -5.24
CA GLU A 61 -3.56 -11.10 -5.40
C GLU A 61 -3.19 -11.46 -6.84
N VAL A 62 -2.46 -10.58 -7.52
CA VAL A 62 -2.04 -10.79 -8.91
C VAL A 62 -0.59 -10.37 -9.13
N ALA A 63 0.08 -11.01 -10.09
CA ALA A 63 1.43 -10.63 -10.50
C ALA A 63 1.40 -9.28 -11.22
N ASP A 64 2.07 -8.26 -10.67
CA ASP A 64 2.13 -6.93 -11.23
C ASP A 64 3.29 -6.10 -10.64
N GLN A 65 3.65 -5.02 -11.32
CA GLN A 65 4.79 -4.16 -10.94
C GLN A 65 4.36 -2.68 -11.02
N PRO A 66 4.70 -1.85 -10.01
CA PRO A 66 4.23 -0.46 -9.94
C PRO A 66 4.75 0.42 -11.08
N GLU A 67 5.93 0.12 -11.63
CA GLU A 67 6.58 0.90 -12.71
C GLU A 67 5.78 0.90 -14.01
N LYS A 68 4.84 -0.04 -14.17
CA LYS A 68 3.90 -0.05 -15.30
C LYS A 68 2.80 1.00 -15.18
N HIS A 69 2.59 1.55 -13.98
CA HIS A 69 1.45 2.38 -13.65
C HIS A 69 1.85 3.80 -13.22
N PHE A 70 3.03 3.98 -12.61
CA PHE A 70 3.54 5.29 -12.22
C PHE A 70 5.07 5.35 -12.21
N GLU A 71 5.60 6.56 -12.43
CA GLU A 71 7.05 6.79 -12.62
C GLU A 71 7.84 6.82 -11.30
N TYR A 72 7.25 7.34 -10.23
CA TYR A 72 7.93 7.59 -8.95
C TYR A 72 7.95 6.34 -8.06
N VAL A 73 8.67 5.32 -8.51
CA VAL A 73 8.90 4.07 -7.77
C VAL A 73 10.31 4.06 -7.19
N ASN A 74 10.45 3.67 -5.93
CA ASN A 74 11.76 3.42 -5.33
C ASN A 74 12.52 2.34 -6.16
N PRO A 75 13.71 2.64 -6.73
CA PRO A 75 14.49 1.67 -7.50
C PRO A 75 14.91 0.43 -6.70
N GLU A 76 15.04 0.57 -5.37
CA GLU A 76 15.17 -0.56 -4.45
C GLU A 76 13.80 -0.89 -3.87
N HIS A 77 12.88 -1.38 -4.72
CA HIS A 77 11.46 -1.51 -4.37
C HIS A 77 11.24 -2.31 -3.08
N ILE A 78 10.38 -1.75 -2.22
CA ILE A 78 9.94 -2.34 -0.94
C ILE A 78 8.44 -2.59 -1.04
N LEU A 79 7.69 -1.49 -1.12
CA LEU A 79 6.26 -1.46 -1.28
C LEU A 79 5.87 -0.11 -1.89
N SER A 80 4.92 -0.12 -2.82
CA SER A 80 4.28 1.09 -3.32
C SER A 80 2.77 0.92 -3.25
N MET A 81 2.04 2.02 -3.16
CA MET A 81 0.58 2.00 -3.26
C MET A 81 0.11 2.98 -4.31
N SER A 82 -0.89 2.60 -5.09
CA SER A 82 -1.78 3.55 -5.76
C SER A 82 -3.16 3.46 -5.13
N PHE A 83 -3.84 4.60 -5.06
CA PHE A 83 -5.11 4.70 -4.37
C PHE A 83 -5.92 5.88 -4.86
N GLU A 84 -7.23 5.68 -4.94
CA GLU A 84 -8.21 6.75 -5.01
C GLU A 84 -9.13 6.71 -3.78
N GLY A 85 -10.27 7.39 -3.87
CA GLY A 85 -11.34 7.36 -2.89
C GLY A 85 -10.87 7.65 -1.45
N PRO A 86 -11.32 6.85 -0.46
CA PRO A 86 -11.17 7.19 0.96
C PRO A 86 -9.70 7.16 1.43
N VAL A 87 -8.82 6.39 0.80
CA VAL A 87 -7.38 6.43 1.11
C VAL A 87 -6.77 7.73 0.59
N CYS A 88 -7.13 8.20 -0.61
CA CYS A 88 -6.69 9.49 -1.11
C CYS A 88 -7.18 10.64 -0.21
N GLU A 89 -8.44 10.60 0.23
CA GLU A 89 -9.00 11.54 1.20
C GLU A 89 -8.22 11.54 2.52
N MET A 90 -7.90 10.35 3.05
CA MET A 90 -7.12 10.23 4.29
C MET A 90 -5.69 10.74 4.13
N LEU A 91 -5.03 10.35 3.04
CA LEU A 91 -3.59 10.53 2.90
C LEU A 91 -3.21 11.91 2.35
N TYR A 92 -3.96 12.43 1.37
CA TYR A 92 -3.64 13.67 0.67
C TYR A 92 -4.48 14.85 1.17
N TYR A 93 -5.78 14.64 1.37
CA TYR A 93 -6.69 15.71 1.83
C TYR A 93 -6.75 15.86 3.36
N GLY A 94 -6.09 14.97 4.11
CA GLY A 94 -5.98 15.06 5.56
C GLY A 94 -7.28 14.73 6.30
N ILE A 95 -8.18 13.98 5.67
CA ILE A 95 -9.39 13.46 6.30
C ILE A 95 -9.01 12.31 7.25
N LEU A 96 -9.81 12.05 8.30
CA LEU A 96 -9.51 11.02 9.31
C LEU A 96 -8.09 11.10 9.92
N PRO A 97 -7.67 12.26 10.48
CA PRO A 97 -6.29 12.45 10.94
C PRO A 97 -5.85 11.48 12.05
N SER A 98 -6.79 10.96 12.84
CA SER A 98 -6.49 9.92 13.84
C SER A 98 -6.15 8.57 13.19
N VAL A 99 -6.92 8.17 12.17
CA VAL A 99 -6.69 6.93 11.41
C VAL A 99 -5.40 7.05 10.62
N ARG A 100 -5.13 8.21 10.00
CA ARG A 100 -3.85 8.48 9.33
C ARG A 100 -2.65 8.27 10.25
N LYS A 101 -2.71 8.74 11.50
CA LYS A 101 -1.62 8.53 12.47
C LYS A 101 -1.40 7.05 12.81
N GLU A 102 -2.45 6.23 12.79
CA GLU A 102 -2.33 4.79 13.02
C GLU A 102 -1.75 4.09 11.79
N PHE A 103 -2.15 4.51 10.59
CA PHE A 103 -1.57 4.07 9.33
C PHE A 103 -0.07 4.35 9.26
N ASP A 104 0.36 5.57 9.60
CA ASP A 104 1.77 5.98 9.59
C ASP A 104 2.62 5.11 10.52
N LYS A 105 2.08 4.75 11.70
CA LYS A 105 2.78 3.86 12.66
C LYS A 105 3.05 2.47 12.11
N ILE A 106 2.31 2.00 11.10
CA ILE A 106 2.60 0.71 10.44
C ILE A 106 4.01 0.79 9.84
N PHE A 107 4.29 1.80 9.01
CA PHE A 107 5.59 1.96 8.35
C PHE A 107 6.73 2.17 9.35
N GLU A 108 6.50 2.98 10.39
CA GLU A 108 7.49 3.23 11.44
C GLU A 108 7.95 1.93 12.13
N ARG A 109 7.04 0.98 12.39
CA ARG A 109 7.38 -0.33 12.99
C ARG A 109 8.31 -1.16 12.12
N TYR A 110 8.26 -0.96 10.80
CA TYR A 110 9.12 -1.64 9.83
C TYR A 110 10.38 -0.84 9.48
N GLY A 111 10.61 0.31 10.12
CA GLY A 111 11.75 1.17 9.82
C GLY A 111 11.64 1.88 8.48
N LEU A 112 10.41 2.16 8.05
CA LEU A 112 10.09 2.77 6.75
C LEU A 112 9.39 4.12 6.92
N TYR A 113 9.56 4.96 5.92
CA TYR A 113 8.65 6.05 5.61
C TYR A 113 8.21 5.92 4.15
N TYR A 114 7.29 6.76 3.69
CA TYR A 114 6.89 6.80 2.28
C TYR A 114 6.88 8.22 1.75
N GLU A 115 7.18 8.34 0.46
CA GLU A 115 7.12 9.59 -0.29
C GLU A 115 6.04 9.49 -1.37
N PHE A 116 5.23 10.53 -1.48
CA PHE A 116 4.25 10.63 -2.56
C PHE A 116 4.95 10.89 -3.88
N GLY A 117 4.57 10.14 -4.91
CA GLY A 117 4.88 10.52 -6.29
C GLY A 117 3.87 11.53 -6.82
N HIS A 118 2.58 11.19 -6.68
CA HIS A 118 1.44 12.05 -6.99
C HIS A 118 0.46 12.06 -5.81
N HIS A 119 -0.66 12.77 -5.93
CA HIS A 119 -1.70 12.76 -4.90
C HIS A 119 -2.37 11.39 -4.70
N TRP A 120 -2.21 10.46 -5.64
CA TRP A 120 -2.85 9.14 -5.69
C TRP A 120 -1.86 7.96 -5.58
N ASN A 121 -0.58 8.20 -5.30
CA ASN A 121 0.38 7.12 -5.06
C ASN A 121 1.55 7.52 -4.16
N PHE A 122 2.17 6.52 -3.54
CA PHE A 122 3.44 6.66 -2.84
C PHE A 122 4.35 5.43 -3.03
N SER A 123 5.64 5.59 -2.74
CA SER A 123 6.60 4.50 -2.62
C SER A 123 7.32 4.56 -1.26
N CYS A 124 7.66 3.40 -0.70
CA CYS A 124 8.31 3.28 0.61
C CYS A 124 9.84 3.33 0.51
N TYR A 125 10.46 3.93 1.52
CA TYR A 125 11.92 4.08 1.68
C TYR A 125 12.33 3.74 3.12
N TYR A 126 13.56 3.26 3.31
CA TYR A 126 14.13 3.03 4.64
C TYR A 126 14.48 4.35 5.34
N ILE A 127 14.17 4.45 6.63
CA ILE A 127 14.56 5.57 7.52
C ILE A 127 16.09 5.62 7.71
#